data_AF-R4L5T3-F1
#
_entry.id   AF-R4L5T3-F1
#
_cell.length_a   1.000
_cell.length_b   1.000
_cell.length_c   1.000
_cell.angle_alpha   90.00
_cell.angle_beta   90.00
_cell.angle_gamma   90.00
#
_symmetry.space_group_name_H-M   'P 1'
#
loop_
_entity.id
_entity.type
_entity.pdbx_description
1 polymer ?
#
loop_
_entity_poly.entity_id
_entity_poly.type
_entity_poly.pdbx_seq_one_letter_code
_entity_poly.pdbx_strand_id
1 'polypeptide(L)'
;MTVAEPDPRWAERGRTAVGVLSPLFEAVEHIGSTAVPGLIARPVIDLLAAARDLDAINDEALRSYGYRKERPLLYWREDYDSLRYELRVVPARTWAARDERQFRNRLLAEPAIRERYAAVKLDLLDRFGPGEAYTRGKTEFIRGLTR
;
A
#
# COMPACT_ATOMS: atom_id res chain seq x y z
N MET A 1 -9.48 -11.87 5.65
CA MET A 1 -8.29 -11.82 4.77
C MET A 1 -7.07 -12.27 5.57
N THR A 2 -6.32 -13.23 5.04
CA THR A 2 -5.14 -13.83 5.66
C THR A 2 -3.85 -13.10 5.27
N VAL A 3 -2.85 -13.15 6.13
CA VAL A 3 -1.48 -12.74 5.80
C VAL A 3 -0.81 -13.90 5.07
N ALA A 4 -0.04 -13.57 4.03
CA ALA A 4 0.69 -14.51 3.19
C ALA A 4 2.21 -14.34 3.35
N GLU A 5 2.92 -15.42 3.03
CA GLU A 5 4.38 -15.41 2.86
C GLU A 5 4.80 -14.41 1.78
N PRO A 6 6.04 -13.90 1.82
CA PRO A 6 6.52 -12.96 0.82
C PRO A 6 6.46 -13.54 -0.59
N ASP A 7 5.81 -12.83 -1.51
CA ASP A 7 5.75 -13.22 -2.91
C ASP A 7 6.65 -12.28 -3.75
N PRO A 8 7.67 -12.80 -4.46
CA PRO A 8 8.55 -11.97 -5.28
C PRO A 8 7.81 -11.23 -6.41
N ARG A 9 6.64 -11.73 -6.84
CA ARG A 9 5.83 -11.11 -7.90
C ARG A 9 5.22 -9.79 -7.46
N TRP A 10 5.03 -9.54 -6.16
CA TRP A 10 4.40 -8.30 -5.68
C TRP A 10 5.15 -7.04 -6.15
N ALA A 11 6.48 -7.08 -6.16
CA ALA A 11 7.29 -5.93 -6.61
C ALA A 11 7.07 -5.65 -8.10
N GLU A 12 6.96 -6.69 -8.94
CA GLU A 12 6.68 -6.53 -10.36
C GLU A 12 5.23 -6.05 -10.60
N ARG A 13 4.25 -6.65 -9.94
CA ARG A 13 2.84 -6.23 -10.01
C ARG A 13 2.66 -4.75 -9.61
N GLY A 14 3.34 -4.33 -8.54
CA GLY A 14 3.36 -2.94 -8.09
C GLY A 14 3.99 -2.01 -9.11
N ARG A 15 5.16 -2.36 -9.68
CA ARG A 15 5.80 -1.55 -10.74
C ARG A 15 4.91 -1.41 -11.98
N THR A 16 4.27 -2.49 -12.42
CA THR A 16 3.35 -2.47 -13.56
C THR A 16 2.15 -1.56 -13.27
N ALA A 17 1.54 -1.69 -12.09
CA ALA A 17 0.42 -0.84 -11.70
C ALA A 17 0.81 0.64 -11.61
N VAL A 18 1.99 0.96 -11.06
CA VAL A 18 2.54 2.32 -11.07
C VAL A 18 2.67 2.83 -12.51
N GLY A 19 3.30 2.06 -13.41
CA GLY A 19 3.49 2.45 -14.81
C GLY A 19 2.18 2.76 -15.54
N VAL A 20 1.14 1.94 -15.32
CA VAL A 20 -0.19 2.15 -15.91
C VAL A 20 -0.87 3.42 -15.40
N LEU A 21 -0.69 3.75 -14.12
CA LEU A 21 -1.36 4.89 -13.48
C LEU A 21 -0.59 6.21 -13.60
N SER A 22 0.73 6.18 -13.81
CA SER A 22 1.57 7.37 -13.90
C SER A 22 1.06 8.44 -14.88
N PRO A 23 0.45 8.12 -16.04
CA PRO A 23 -0.12 9.16 -16.92
C PRO A 23 -1.32 9.92 -16.35
N LEU A 24 -1.99 9.38 -15.33
CA LEU A 24 -3.21 9.96 -14.75
C LEU A 24 -2.95 10.86 -13.53
N PHE A 25 -1.75 10.81 -12.95
CA PHE A 25 -1.44 11.42 -11.67
C PHE A 25 -0.08 12.10 -11.71
N GLU A 26 0.17 13.03 -10.79
CA GLU A 26 1.46 13.74 -10.72
C GLU A 26 2.58 12.86 -10.18
N ALA A 27 2.21 11.93 -9.31
CA ALA A 27 3.10 10.90 -8.78
C ALA A 27 2.27 9.69 -8.40
N VAL A 28 2.85 8.50 -8.57
CA VAL A 28 2.26 7.23 -8.12
C VAL A 28 3.38 6.38 -7.53
N GLU A 29 3.13 5.78 -6.38
CA GLU A 29 4.09 4.87 -5.73
C GLU A 29 3.39 3.63 -5.20
N HIS A 30 4.04 2.48 -5.35
CA HIS A 30 3.71 1.25 -4.62
C HIS A 30 4.21 1.38 -3.18
N ILE A 31 3.26 1.39 -2.25
CA ILE A 31 3.47 1.54 -0.80
C ILE A 31 3.02 0.26 -0.07
N GLY A 32 3.01 0.31 1.26
CA GLY A 32 2.56 -0.82 2.07
C GLY A 32 3.61 -1.94 2.17
N SER A 33 3.21 -3.06 2.78
CA SER A 33 4.14 -4.17 3.03
C SER A 33 4.56 -4.91 1.75
N THR A 34 3.68 -4.99 0.75
CA THR A 34 3.97 -5.69 -0.53
C THR A 34 4.99 -4.93 -1.39
N ALA A 35 5.24 -3.66 -1.11
CA ALA A 35 6.32 -2.87 -1.72
C ALA A 35 7.71 -3.18 -1.15
N VAL A 36 7.80 -3.97 -0.08
CA VAL A 36 9.05 -4.31 0.60
C VAL A 36 9.38 -5.79 0.37
N PRO A 37 10.43 -6.12 -0.41
CA PRO A 37 10.80 -7.50 -0.67
C PRO A 37 11.10 -8.29 0.62
N GLY A 38 10.63 -9.55 0.66
CA GLY A 38 10.87 -10.48 1.77
C GLY A 38 10.00 -10.25 3.01
N LEU A 39 8.96 -9.41 2.92
CA LEU A 39 8.14 -9.05 4.07
C LEU A 39 6.75 -9.69 3.98
N ILE A 40 6.33 -10.43 5.03
CA ILE A 40 4.97 -11.00 5.10
C ILE A 40 3.90 -9.92 4.95
N ALA A 41 2.84 -10.18 4.23
CA ALA A 41 1.82 -9.16 3.97
C ALA A 41 0.46 -9.77 3.70
N ARG A 42 -0.58 -8.97 3.90
CA ARG A 42 -1.85 -9.22 3.19
C ARG A 42 -1.55 -9.08 1.70
N PRO A 43 -2.01 -9.98 0.81
CA PRO A 43 -1.75 -9.91 -0.63
C PRO A 43 -2.57 -8.78 -1.27
N VAL A 44 -2.16 -7.54 -0.99
CA VAL A 44 -2.74 -6.30 -1.50
C VAL A 44 -1.61 -5.42 -2.00
N ILE A 45 -1.71 -4.97 -3.24
CA ILE A 45 -0.83 -3.95 -3.81
C ILE A 45 -1.40 -2.58 -3.44
N ASP A 46 -0.86 -1.96 -2.39
CA ASP A 46 -1.24 -0.62 -1.95
C ASP A 46 -0.56 0.44 -2.84
N LEU A 47 -1.33 1.32 -3.46
CA LEU A 47 -0.86 2.38 -4.33
C LEU A 47 -1.26 3.72 -3.75
N LEU A 48 -0.33 4.67 -3.74
CA LEU A 48 -0.59 6.05 -3.37
C LEU A 48 -0.36 6.93 -4.60
N ALA A 49 -1.31 7.79 -4.91
CA ALA A 49 -1.21 8.73 -6.03
C ALA A 49 -1.43 10.18 -5.56
N ALA A 50 -0.74 11.11 -6.21
CA ALA A 50 -0.88 12.55 -6.00
C ALA A 50 -1.66 13.21 -7.14
N ALA A 51 -2.62 14.06 -6.78
CA ALA A 51 -3.30 14.94 -7.72
C ALA A 51 -3.36 16.38 -7.18
N ARG A 52 -3.22 17.36 -8.07
CA ARG A 52 -3.39 18.80 -7.75
C ARG A 52 -4.84 19.12 -7.42
N ASP A 53 -5.75 18.66 -8.30
CA ASP A 53 -7.19 18.81 -8.17
C ASP A 53 -7.82 17.42 -7.98
N LEU A 54 -8.46 17.24 -6.83
CA LEU A 54 -9.08 15.96 -6.46
C LEU A 54 -10.46 15.76 -7.09
N ASP A 55 -11.11 16.85 -7.51
CA ASP A 55 -12.42 16.79 -8.18
C ASP A 55 -12.25 16.51 -9.67
N ALA A 56 -11.06 16.74 -10.23
CA ALA A 56 -10.70 16.46 -11.62
C ALA A 56 -10.19 15.02 -11.87
N ILE A 57 -10.26 14.12 -10.87
CA ILE A 57 -9.83 12.73 -11.05
C ILE A 57 -10.71 12.05 -12.11
N ASN A 58 -10.08 11.51 -13.15
CA ASN A 58 -10.78 10.83 -14.23
C ASN A 58 -11.20 9.41 -13.80
N ASP A 59 -12.37 9.32 -13.14
CA ASP A 59 -12.96 8.05 -12.71
C ASP A 59 -13.21 7.07 -13.88
N GLU A 60 -13.44 7.56 -15.10
CA GLU A 60 -13.66 6.71 -16.27
C GLU A 60 -12.37 6.05 -16.75
N ALA A 61 -11.26 6.80 -16.79
CA ALA A 61 -9.94 6.24 -17.07
C ALA A 61 -9.53 5.20 -16.01
N LEU A 62 -9.82 5.45 -14.73
CA LEU A 62 -9.57 4.45 -13.68
C LEU A 62 -10.42 3.19 -13.90
N ARG A 63 -11.69 3.34 -14.29
CA ARG A 63 -12.56 2.21 -14.63
C ARG A 63 -12.05 1.40 -15.82
N SER A 64 -11.47 2.03 -16.85
CA SER A 64 -10.90 1.30 -17.99
C SER A 64 -9.68 0.45 -17.61
N TYR A 65 -8.98 0.80 -16.52
CA TYR A 65 -7.95 -0.04 -15.90
C TYR A 65 -8.49 -1.02 -14.84
N GLY A 66 -9.81 -1.14 -14.71
CA GLY A 66 -10.49 -2.05 -13.79
C GLY A 66 -10.68 -1.52 -12.37
N TYR A 67 -10.26 -0.29 -12.07
CA TYR A 67 -10.45 0.30 -10.74
C TYR A 67 -11.90 0.75 -10.53
N ARG A 68 -12.46 0.33 -9.41
CA ARG A 68 -13.79 0.71 -8.90
C ARG A 68 -13.64 1.62 -7.70
N LYS A 69 -14.42 2.69 -7.66
CA LYS A 69 -14.44 3.62 -6.52
C LYS A 69 -15.12 2.94 -5.34
N GLU A 70 -14.41 2.80 -4.21
CA GLU A 70 -14.97 2.28 -2.95
C GLU A 70 -15.61 3.40 -2.15
N ARG A 71 -14.91 4.54 -2.08
CA ARG A 71 -15.33 5.77 -1.41
C ARG A 71 -14.51 6.95 -1.96
N PRO A 72 -14.76 8.21 -1.57
CA PRO A 72 -14.00 9.34 -2.09
C PRO A 72 -12.49 9.11 -2.00
N LEU A 73 -11.80 9.25 -3.13
CA LEU A 73 -10.34 9.12 -3.29
C LEU A 73 -9.76 7.74 -2.96
N LEU A 74 -10.61 6.71 -2.84
CA LEU A 74 -10.19 5.33 -2.63
C LEU A 74 -10.82 4.44 -3.70
N TYR A 75 -9.97 3.75 -4.42
CA TYR A 75 -10.34 2.85 -5.50
C TYR A 75 -9.72 1.49 -5.26
N TRP A 76 -10.33 0.46 -5.81
CA TRP A 76 -9.78 -0.88 -5.76
C TRP A 76 -10.03 -1.62 -7.06
N ARG A 77 -9.16 -2.57 -7.37
CA ARG A 77 -9.41 -3.62 -8.36
C ARG A 77 -8.92 -4.94 -7.84
N GLU A 78 -9.37 -6.01 -8.45
CA GLU A 78 -8.95 -7.36 -8.14
C GLU A 78 -8.68 -8.07 -9.46
N ASP A 79 -7.48 -8.63 -9.58
CA ASP A 79 -7.11 -9.44 -10.74
C ASP A 79 -7.62 -10.89 -10.56
N TYR A 80 -7.52 -11.71 -11.62
CA TYR A 80 -8.06 -13.07 -11.64
C TYR A 80 -7.45 -14.01 -10.58
N ASP A 81 -6.25 -13.71 -10.09
CA ASP A 81 -5.53 -14.47 -9.07
C ASP A 81 -5.91 -14.03 -7.64
N SER A 82 -7.04 -13.30 -7.50
CA SER A 82 -7.50 -12.68 -6.26
C SER A 82 -6.54 -11.66 -5.66
N LEU A 83 -5.50 -11.24 -6.41
CA LEU A 83 -4.63 -10.16 -5.95
C LEU A 83 -5.38 -8.84 -6.03
N ARG A 84 -5.58 -8.22 -4.88
CA ARG A 84 -6.26 -6.92 -4.75
C ARG A 84 -5.26 -5.78 -4.88
N TYR A 85 -5.69 -4.70 -5.51
CA TYR A 85 -4.97 -3.43 -5.59
C TYR A 85 -5.83 -2.37 -4.95
N GLU A 86 -5.24 -1.54 -4.09
CA GLU A 86 -5.93 -0.44 -3.43
C GLU A 86 -5.22 0.86 -3.77
N LEU A 87 -5.89 1.74 -4.51
CA LEU A 87 -5.37 3.04 -4.91
C LEU A 87 -5.98 4.13 -4.04
N ARG A 88 -5.14 4.83 -3.30
CA ARG A 88 -5.51 6.04 -2.55
C ARG A 88 -4.95 7.27 -3.26
N VAL A 89 -5.80 8.26 -3.49
CA VAL A 89 -5.39 9.56 -4.06
C VAL A 89 -5.32 10.60 -2.95
N VAL A 90 -4.24 11.39 -2.92
CA VAL A 90 -4.01 12.45 -1.94
C VAL A 90 -3.68 13.77 -2.64
N PRO A 91 -3.90 14.93 -1.99
CA PRO A 91 -3.47 16.20 -2.55
C PRO A 91 -1.94 16.21 -2.77
N ALA A 92 -1.49 16.67 -3.93
CA ALA A 92 -0.08 16.73 -4.29
C ALA A 92 0.77 17.48 -3.25
N ARG A 93 0.24 18.57 -2.67
CA ARG A 93 0.90 19.33 -1.59
C ARG A 93 1.23 18.51 -0.34
N THR A 94 0.55 17.39 -0.11
CA THR A 94 0.78 16.51 1.05
C THR A 94 1.75 15.38 0.75
N TRP A 95 2.13 15.19 -0.53
CA TRP A 95 2.87 14.03 -1.01
C TRP A 95 4.14 13.75 -0.21
N ALA A 96 4.98 14.77 0.02
CA ALA A 96 6.24 14.63 0.76
C ALA A 96 6.04 14.17 2.22
N ALA A 97 4.93 14.54 2.85
CA ALA A 97 4.64 14.28 4.25
C ALA A 97 3.86 12.97 4.48
N ARG A 98 3.63 12.14 3.45
CA ARG A 98 2.85 10.91 3.61
C ARG A 98 3.63 9.83 4.36
N ASP A 99 3.15 9.48 5.55
CA ASP A 99 3.68 8.39 6.38
C ASP A 99 3.82 7.09 5.62
N GLU A 100 2.87 6.75 4.73
CA GLU A 100 2.92 5.49 3.99
C GLU A 100 4.16 5.39 3.10
N ARG A 101 4.57 6.51 2.51
CA ARG A 101 5.77 6.61 1.67
C ARG A 101 7.02 6.57 2.53
N GLN A 102 7.05 7.37 3.59
CA GLN A 102 8.20 7.46 4.50
C GLN A 102 8.48 6.12 5.16
N PHE A 103 7.43 5.44 5.63
CA PHE A 103 7.55 4.13 6.25
C PHE A 103 8.06 3.07 5.26
N ARG A 104 7.53 3.01 4.04
CA ARG A 104 8.03 2.12 2.99
C ARG A 104 9.50 2.39 2.66
N ASN A 105 9.89 3.67 2.52
CA ASN A 105 11.29 4.04 2.28
C ASN A 105 12.20 3.60 3.43
N ARG A 106 11.75 3.78 4.67
CA ARG A 106 12.48 3.37 5.87
C ARG A 106 12.70 1.86 5.92
N LEU A 107 11.66 1.07 5.62
CA LEU A 107 11.77 -0.39 5.56
C LEU A 107 12.72 -0.89 4.45
N LEU A 108 12.80 -0.17 3.33
CA LEU A 108 13.75 -0.49 2.26
C LEU A 108 15.20 -0.13 2.64
N ALA A 109 15.40 0.98 3.37
CA ALA A 109 16.72 1.48 3.73
C ALA A 109 17.32 0.82 4.99
N GLU A 110 16.48 0.38 5.93
CA GLU A 110 16.91 -0.12 7.24
C GLU A 110 16.47 -1.58 7.47
N PRO A 111 17.32 -2.58 7.14
CA PRO A 111 17.00 -4.00 7.31
C PRO A 111 16.56 -4.36 8.74
N ALA A 112 17.18 -3.78 9.76
CA ALA A 112 16.81 -4.00 11.16
C ALA A 112 15.39 -3.54 11.50
N ILE A 113 14.91 -2.45 10.89
CA ILE A 113 13.52 -1.98 11.08
C ILE A 113 12.55 -2.91 10.35
N ARG A 114 12.92 -3.38 9.16
CA ARG A 114 12.13 -4.37 8.41
C ARG A 114 11.97 -5.68 9.18
N GLU A 115 13.05 -6.20 9.76
CA GLU A 115 13.03 -7.42 10.58
C GLU A 115 12.17 -7.25 11.83
N ARG A 116 12.31 -6.13 12.54
CA ARG A 116 11.44 -5.79 13.68
C ARG A 116 9.97 -5.72 13.28
N TYR A 117 9.66 -5.10 12.14
CA TYR A 117 8.28 -5.02 11.66
C TYR A 117 7.71 -6.39 11.25
N ALA A 118 8.54 -7.26 10.66
CA ALA A 118 8.14 -8.64 10.37
C ALA A 118 7.83 -9.40 11.67
N ALA A 119 8.70 -9.32 12.68
CA ALA A 119 8.50 -9.94 13.99
C ALA A 119 7.22 -9.45 14.68
N VAL A 120 6.96 -8.14 14.68
CA VAL A 120 5.72 -7.56 15.22
C VAL A 120 4.49 -8.12 14.50
N LYS A 121 4.54 -8.27 13.18
CA LYS A 121 3.41 -8.84 12.43
C LYS A 121 3.16 -10.31 12.78
N LEU A 122 4.22 -11.10 12.98
CA LEU A 122 4.10 -12.49 13.40
C LEU A 122 3.52 -12.59 14.82
N ASP A 123 4.04 -11.82 15.78
CA ASP A 123 3.50 -11.76 17.15
C ASP A 123 2.02 -11.39 17.18
N LEU A 124 1.63 -10.35 16.44
CA LEU A 124 0.24 -9.91 16.39
C LEU A 124 -0.69 -10.95 15.73
N LEU A 125 -0.20 -11.68 14.73
CA LEU A 125 -0.97 -12.76 14.10
C LEU A 125 -1.14 -13.96 15.03
N ASP A 126 -0.08 -14.34 15.74
CA ASP A 126 -0.12 -15.43 16.72
C ASP A 126 -1.12 -15.12 17.85
N ARG A 127 -1.06 -13.89 18.38
CA ARG A 127 -1.88 -13.48 19.52
C ARG A 127 -3.33 -13.18 19.19
N PHE A 128 -3.61 -12.59 18.03
CA PHE A 128 -4.93 -12.03 17.73
C PHE A 128 -5.53 -12.53 16.42
N GLY A 129 -4.77 -13.26 15.60
CA GLY A 129 -5.15 -13.56 14.23
C GLY A 129 -5.28 -12.30 13.35
N PRO A 130 -5.75 -12.44 12.10
CA PRO A 130 -6.05 -11.30 11.26
C PRO A 130 -7.30 -10.56 11.76
N GLY A 131 -7.25 -9.23 11.84
CA GLY A 131 -8.41 -8.43 12.24
C GLY A 131 -8.06 -7.02 12.71
N GLU A 132 -8.98 -6.41 13.45
CA GLU A 132 -8.83 -5.05 13.97
C GLU A 132 -7.66 -4.93 14.96
N ALA A 133 -7.51 -5.89 15.88
CA ALA A 133 -6.42 -5.90 16.86
C ALA A 133 -5.04 -5.94 16.17
N TYR A 134 -4.89 -6.82 15.17
CA TYR A 134 -3.70 -6.87 14.31
C TYR A 134 -3.45 -5.55 13.57
N THR A 135 -4.50 -4.93 13.04
CA THR A 135 -4.39 -3.65 12.32
C THR A 135 -3.97 -2.51 13.24
N ARG A 136 -4.52 -2.45 14.45
CA ARG A 136 -4.17 -1.47 15.48
C ARG A 136 -2.74 -1.64 15.97
N GLY A 137 -2.31 -2.86 16.31
CA GLY A 137 -0.93 -3.10 16.77
C GLY A 137 0.12 -2.72 15.72
N LYS A 138 -0.13 -3.01 14.43
CA LYS A 138 0.73 -2.51 13.34
C LYS A 138 0.75 -0.99 13.27
N THR A 139 -0.40 -0.34 13.42
CA THR A 139 -0.52 1.12 13.35
C THR A 139 0.27 1.79 14.47
N GLU A 140 0.22 1.25 15.68
CA GLU A 140 1.02 1.73 16.82
C GLU A 140 2.52 1.61 16.55
N PHE A 141 2.97 0.47 16.03
CA PHE A 141 4.38 0.29 15.64
C PHE A 141 4.82 1.29 14.57
N ILE A 142 4.00 1.48 13.53
CA ILE A 142 4.30 2.42 12.43
C ILE A 142 4.41 3.84 12.97
N ARG A 143 3.46 4.28 13.79
CA ARG A 143 3.46 5.62 14.43
C ARG A 143 4.65 5.83 15.37
N GLY A 144 5.22 4.77 15.94
CA GLY A 144 6.47 4.87 16.70
C GLY A 144 7.70 5.16 15.84
N LEU A 145 7.59 5.02 14.51
CA LEU A 145 8.69 5.18 13.55
C LEU A 145 8.51 6.34 12.57
N THR A 146 7.28 6.81 12.37
CA THR A 146 6.95 8.01 11.60
C THR A 146 6.63 9.16 12.56
N ARG A 147 7.00 10.39 12.22
CA ARG A 147 6.82 11.58 13.07
C ARG A 147 5.62 12.41 12.61
#